data_AF-A0AA37GFM9-F1
#
_entry.id   AF-A0AA37GFM9-F1
#
_cell.length_a   1.000
_cell.length_b   1.000
_cell.length_c   1.000
_cell.angle_alpha   90.00
_cell.angle_beta   90.00
_cell.angle_gamma   90.00
#
_symmetry.space_group_name_H-M   'P 1'
#
loop_
_entity.id
_entity.type
_entity.pdbx_description
1 polymer ?
#
loop_
_entity_poly.entity_id
_entity_poly.type
_entity_poly.pdbx_seq_one_letter_code
_entity_poly.pdbx_strand_id
1 'polypeptide(L)'
;MTAPPRLPPGSLLGRHGLLAPTASVYVSPVCLGGMNFGEAWRGRPGACSKETCFEILDYRHEQGGNFIHTDVPPPLSYLTIYQDEEFEQWIGEWLSSHDVRDEMVLSTKSSSGYKVNSAPSKIQSNVGGDGGWWRWRRR
;
A
#
# COMPACT_ATOMS: atom_id res chain seq x y z
N MET A 1 -10.58 -20.15 -30.76
CA MET A 1 -9.24 -20.46 -30.21
C MET A 1 -9.39 -20.57 -28.70
N THR A 2 -9.26 -21.79 -28.14
CA THR A 2 -9.23 -22.01 -26.69
C THR A 2 -7.86 -21.60 -26.15
N ALA A 3 -7.83 -20.68 -25.19
CA ALA A 3 -6.59 -20.31 -24.53
C ALA A 3 -5.95 -21.55 -23.87
N PRO A 4 -4.61 -21.69 -23.89
CA PRO A 4 -3.94 -22.81 -23.23
C PRO A 4 -4.27 -22.80 -21.72
N PRO A 5 -4.34 -23.98 -21.07
CA PRO A 5 -4.59 -24.07 -19.64
C PRO A 5 -3.52 -23.27 -18.88
N ARG A 6 -3.97 -22.36 -18.02
CA ARG A 6 -3.08 -21.53 -17.22
C ARG A 6 -2.23 -22.44 -16.33
N LEU A 7 -0.91 -22.30 -16.42
CA LEU A 7 -0.01 -22.99 -15.49
C LEU A 7 -0.40 -22.62 -14.05
N PRO A 8 -0.47 -23.59 -13.13
CA PRO A 8 -0.74 -23.27 -11.74
C PRO A 8 0.33 -22.30 -11.23
N PRO A 9 -0.05 -21.26 -10.47
CA PRO A 9 0.90 -20.28 -9.99
C PRO A 9 1.97 -20.95 -9.10
N GLY A 10 3.21 -20.50 -9.22
CA GLY A 10 4.35 -21.07 -8.49
C GLY A 10 4.27 -20.89 -6.98
N SER A 11 3.41 -19.98 -6.49
CA SER A 11 3.15 -19.75 -5.07
C SER A 11 1.67 -19.47 -4.80
N LEU A 12 1.30 -19.42 -3.52
CA LEU A 12 -0.03 -18.98 -3.08
C LEU A 12 -0.30 -17.49 -3.34
N LEU A 13 0.73 -16.63 -3.39
CA LEU A 13 0.56 -15.19 -3.66
C LEU A 13 0.15 -14.92 -5.11
N GLY A 14 0.55 -15.80 -6.04
CA GLY A 14 0.16 -15.72 -7.45
C GLY A 14 -1.29 -16.19 -7.74
N ARG A 15 -2.03 -16.64 -6.72
CA ARG A 15 -3.47 -16.98 -6.85
C ARG A 15 -4.33 -15.73 -6.73
N HIS A 16 -4.28 -14.86 -7.73
CA HIS A 16 -5.01 -13.59 -7.69
C HIS A 16 -6.53 -13.80 -7.75
N GLY A 17 -7.25 -13.07 -6.90
CA GLY A 17 -8.71 -13.03 -6.86
C GLY A 17 -9.24 -11.62 -7.09
N LEU A 18 -10.55 -11.50 -7.38
CA LEU A 18 -11.19 -10.19 -7.53
C LEU A 18 -11.10 -9.40 -6.22
N LEU A 19 -10.65 -8.14 -6.30
CA LEU A 19 -10.55 -7.24 -5.15
C LEU A 19 -11.93 -6.97 -4.52
N ALA A 20 -12.96 -6.76 -5.34
CA ALA A 20 -14.34 -6.59 -4.92
C ALA A 20 -15.30 -6.97 -6.07
N PRO A 21 -16.58 -7.32 -5.80
CA PRO A 21 -17.54 -7.66 -6.85
C PRO A 21 -17.73 -6.58 -7.93
N THR A 22 -17.51 -5.32 -7.56
CA THR A 22 -17.63 -4.15 -8.44
C THR A 22 -16.28 -3.64 -8.96
N ALA A 23 -15.16 -4.25 -8.54
CA ALA A 23 -13.83 -3.86 -8.96
C ALA A 23 -13.23 -4.91 -9.89
N SER A 24 -13.01 -4.55 -11.15
CA SER A 24 -12.36 -5.41 -12.15
C SER A 24 -10.83 -5.47 -11.98
N VAL A 25 -10.37 -5.56 -10.73
CA VAL A 25 -8.95 -5.63 -10.36
C VAL A 25 -8.70 -6.94 -9.65
N TYR A 26 -7.67 -7.68 -10.09
CA TYR A 26 -7.25 -8.93 -9.48
C TYR A 26 -6.04 -8.69 -8.57
N VAL A 27 -6.13 -9.15 -7.33
CA VAL A 27 -5.10 -8.95 -6.29
C VAL A 27 -4.70 -10.27 -5.64
N SER A 28 -3.48 -10.31 -5.12
CA SER A 28 -3.01 -11.40 -4.25
C SER A 28 -3.89 -11.53 -3.01
N PRO A 29 -4.03 -12.76 -2.48
CA PRO A 29 -4.89 -13.03 -1.32
C PRO A 29 -4.43 -12.33 -0.03
N VAL A 30 -3.16 -11.88 0.02
CA VAL A 30 -2.58 -11.15 1.14
C VAL A 30 -1.99 -9.84 0.63
N CYS A 31 -2.38 -8.71 1.24
CA CYS A 31 -1.82 -7.38 0.97
C CYS A 31 -0.52 -7.17 1.77
N LEU A 32 0.50 -6.56 1.17
CA LEU A 32 1.68 -6.09 1.90
C LEU A 32 1.42 -4.68 2.43
N GLY A 33 1.42 -4.50 3.76
CA GLY A 33 1.27 -3.19 4.39
C GLY A 33 2.63 -2.55 4.67
N GLY A 34 2.82 -1.30 4.23
CA GLY A 34 4.08 -0.56 4.31
C GLY A 34 4.23 0.36 5.52
N MET A 35 3.38 0.23 6.54
CA MET A 35 3.38 1.09 7.73
C MET A 35 4.74 1.12 8.47
N ASN A 36 5.51 0.05 8.37
CA ASN A 36 6.80 -0.09 9.06
C ASN A 36 8.01 0.23 8.17
N PHE A 37 7.80 0.58 6.90
CA PHE A 37 8.89 0.87 5.96
C PHE A 37 9.37 2.31 6.10
N GLY A 38 10.64 2.47 6.43
CA GLY A 38 11.28 3.75 6.71
C GLY A 38 12.20 3.69 7.93
N GLU A 39 13.05 4.69 8.10
CA GLU A 39 14.02 4.76 9.22
C GLU A 39 13.69 5.77 10.31
N ALA A 40 12.76 6.71 10.05
CA ALA A 40 12.32 7.73 10.98
C ALA A 40 11.74 7.17 12.29
N TRP A 41 11.09 5.99 12.29
CA TRP A 41 10.57 5.36 13.51
C TRP A 41 11.50 4.25 14.02
N ARG A 42 12.51 4.63 14.80
CA ARG A 42 13.36 3.67 15.54
C ARG A 42 12.69 3.05 16.78
N GLY A 43 11.49 3.50 17.12
CA GLY A 43 10.68 3.00 18.23
C GLY A 43 9.82 1.79 17.85
N ARG A 44 8.62 1.66 18.42
CA ARG A 44 7.63 0.67 17.97
C ARG A 44 6.79 1.30 16.86
N PRO A 45 6.66 0.70 15.66
CA PRO A 45 6.84 -0.73 15.35
C PRO A 45 8.25 -1.19 14.96
N GLY A 46 9.17 -0.28 14.61
CA GLY A 46 10.57 -0.57 14.27
C GLY A 46 11.00 0.16 12.98
N ALA A 47 12.31 0.30 12.79
CA ALA A 47 12.87 0.83 11.55
C ALA A 47 13.11 -0.31 10.54
N CYS A 48 12.85 -0.04 9.27
CA CYS A 48 13.18 -0.92 8.16
C CYS A 48 13.97 -0.10 7.14
N SER A 49 15.23 -0.49 6.91
CA SER A 49 16.09 0.22 5.95
C SER A 49 15.59 0.02 4.53
N LYS A 50 16.01 0.91 3.64
CA LYS A 50 15.61 0.89 2.23
C LYS A 50 16.01 -0.42 1.54
N GLU A 51 17.20 -0.95 1.87
CA GLU A 51 17.70 -2.20 1.29
C GLU A 51 16.80 -3.38 1.65
N THR A 52 16.46 -3.52 2.94
CA THR A 52 15.54 -4.56 3.40
C THR A 52 14.14 -4.37 2.82
N CYS A 53 13.68 -3.13 2.66
CA CYS A 53 12.41 -2.85 1.98
C CYS A 53 12.44 -3.37 0.55
N PHE A 54 13.53 -3.15 -0.20
CA PHE A 54 13.67 -3.61 -1.58
C PHE A 54 13.73 -5.14 -1.64
N GLU A 55 14.50 -5.79 -0.77
CA GLU A 55 14.53 -7.26 -0.67
C GLU A 55 13.14 -7.88 -0.40
N ILE A 56 12.33 -7.24 0.45
CA ILE A 56 10.96 -7.68 0.73
C ILE A 56 10.07 -7.52 -0.50
N LEU A 57 10.23 -6.42 -1.25
CA LEU A 57 9.46 -6.15 -2.47
C LEU A 57 9.84 -7.12 -3.59
N ASP A 58 11.14 -7.38 -3.77
CA ASP A 58 11.68 -8.34 -4.73
C ASP A 58 11.13 -9.74 -4.44
N TYR A 59 11.29 -10.22 -3.20
CA TYR A 59 10.77 -11.53 -2.80
C TYR A 59 9.25 -11.62 -3.02
N ARG A 60 8.51 -10.55 -2.69
CA ARG A 60 7.06 -10.52 -2.91
C ARG A 60 6.72 -10.64 -4.40
N HIS A 61 7.42 -9.91 -5.26
CA HIS A 61 7.20 -9.95 -6.71
C HIS A 61 7.56 -11.32 -7.30
N GLU A 62 8.68 -11.90 -6.90
CA GLU A 62 9.11 -13.25 -7.31
C GLU A 62 8.08 -14.32 -6.93
N GLN A 63 7.44 -14.17 -5.77
CA GLN A 63 6.34 -15.06 -5.37
C GLN A 63 5.02 -14.75 -6.13
N GLY A 64 4.97 -13.79 -7.05
CA GLY A 64 3.77 -13.39 -7.78
C GLY A 64 2.81 -12.51 -6.97
N GLY A 65 3.31 -11.86 -5.92
CA GLY A 65 2.56 -10.90 -5.12
C GLY A 65 2.37 -9.57 -5.85
N ASN A 66 1.14 -9.08 -5.96
CA ASN A 66 0.85 -7.86 -6.72
C ASN A 66 0.15 -6.74 -5.93
N PHE A 67 -0.20 -6.95 -4.65
CA PHE A 67 -1.01 -5.98 -3.91
C PHE A 67 -0.24 -5.32 -2.76
N ILE A 68 0.00 -4.01 -2.86
CA ILE A 68 0.78 -3.24 -1.88
C ILE A 68 -0.07 -2.09 -1.33
N HIS A 69 -0.01 -1.89 -0.02
CA HIS A 69 -0.68 -0.82 0.70
C HIS A 69 0.33 0.05 1.43
N THR A 70 0.26 1.35 1.17
CA THR A 70 0.94 2.39 1.95
C THR A 70 -0.12 3.21 2.70
N ASP A 71 0.23 3.68 3.90
CA ASP A 71 -0.62 4.56 4.70
C ASP A 71 0.17 5.83 5.00
N VAL A 72 -0.39 7.00 4.67
CA VAL A 72 0.20 8.31 4.93
C VAL A 72 -0.72 9.04 5.93
N PRO A 73 -0.34 9.16 7.21
CA PRO A 73 -1.12 9.94 8.16
C PRO A 73 -0.96 11.44 7.86
N PRO A 74 -2.02 12.25 8.09
CA PRO A 74 -1.99 13.67 7.75
C PRO A 74 -0.96 14.44 8.59
N PRO A 75 -0.44 15.55 8.03
CA PRO A 75 0.37 16.47 8.79
C PRO A 75 -0.52 17.08 9.87
N LEU A 76 -0.04 17.12 11.12
CA LEU A 76 -0.71 17.71 12.30
C LEU A 76 -1.61 16.75 13.09
N SER A 77 -0.97 15.84 13.83
CA SER A 77 -1.32 15.63 15.24
C SER A 77 -0.10 15.09 15.97
N TYR A 78 -0.02 15.29 17.29
CA TYR A 78 1.15 15.13 18.16
C TYR A 78 1.63 13.68 18.38
N LEU A 79 1.53 12.82 17.35
CA LEU A 79 2.14 11.51 17.29
C LEU A 79 3.00 11.45 16.02
N THR A 80 4.24 11.91 16.17
CA THR A 80 5.45 11.57 15.39
C THR A 80 5.20 10.95 14.00
N ILE A 81 4.95 11.74 12.96
CA ILE A 81 5.33 11.49 11.54
C ILE A 81 5.68 10.04 11.13
N TYR A 82 4.73 9.19 10.73
CA TYR A 82 5.07 7.90 10.08
C TYR A 82 5.99 8.15 8.87
N GLN A 83 7.27 7.82 9.05
CA GLN A 83 8.29 7.62 8.01
C GLN A 83 8.38 8.68 6.91
N ASP A 84 8.04 9.95 7.19
CA ASP A 84 8.28 11.15 6.34
C ASP A 84 8.11 10.96 4.81
N GLU A 85 7.06 10.26 4.37
CA GLU A 85 6.83 9.92 2.94
C GLU A 85 7.93 9.03 2.28
N GLU A 86 8.88 8.52 3.05
CA GLU A 86 10.03 7.72 2.59
C GLU A 86 9.56 6.49 1.82
N PHE A 87 8.56 5.76 2.33
CA PHE A 87 8.10 4.56 1.65
C PHE A 87 7.43 4.86 0.29
N GLU A 88 6.70 5.98 0.15
CA GLU A 88 6.11 6.36 -1.15
C GLU A 88 7.19 6.70 -2.19
N GLN A 89 8.29 7.30 -1.76
CA GLN A 89 9.44 7.56 -2.61
C GLN A 89 10.16 6.25 -2.98
N TRP A 90 10.40 5.38 -2.00
CA TRP A 90 11.10 4.11 -2.18
C TRP A 90 10.33 3.13 -3.08
N ILE A 91 9.02 3.00 -2.89
CA ILE A 91 8.19 2.16 -3.78
C ILE A 91 8.14 2.74 -5.19
N GLY A 92 8.11 4.06 -5.34
CA GLY A 92 8.16 4.71 -6.65
C GLY A 92 9.48 4.44 -7.38
N GLU A 93 10.59 4.48 -6.66
CA GLU A 93 11.91 4.14 -7.17
C GLU A 93 12.00 2.67 -7.56
N TRP A 94 11.56 1.76 -6.68
CA TRP A 94 11.57 0.32 -6.91
C TRP A 94 10.73 -0.09 -8.14
N LEU A 95 9.54 0.48 -8.29
CA LEU A 95 8.69 0.24 -9.47
C LEU A 95 9.34 0.71 -10.76
N SER A 96 10.06 1.83 -10.71
CA SER A 96 10.73 2.41 -11.88
C SER A 96 11.99 1.62 -12.24
N SER A 97 12.74 1.13 -11.25
CA SER A 97 13.98 0.37 -11.49
C SER A 97 13.72 -1.03 -12.01
N HIS A 98 12.59 -1.65 -11.66
CA HIS A 98 12.23 -3.00 -12.07
C HIS A 98 11.28 -3.06 -13.28
N ASP A 99 10.73 -1.92 -13.71
CA ASP A 99 9.75 -1.81 -14.81
C ASP A 99 8.49 -2.68 -14.60
N VAL A 100 8.08 -2.86 -13.34
CA VAL A 100 6.96 -3.75 -12.95
C VAL A 100 5.67 -2.98 -12.63
N ARG A 101 5.56 -1.72 -13.09
CA ARG A 101 4.43 -0.85 -12.72
C ARG A 101 3.08 -1.44 -13.12
N ASP A 102 2.98 -2.05 -14.29
CA ASP A 102 1.73 -2.64 -14.80
C ASP A 102 1.36 -3.96 -14.12
N GLU A 103 2.30 -4.57 -13.39
CA GLU A 103 2.07 -5.80 -12.64
C GLU A 103 1.56 -5.55 -11.22
N MET A 104 1.60 -4.29 -10.75
CA MET A 104 1.35 -3.94 -9.35
C MET A 104 0.05 -3.13 -9.13
N VAL A 105 -0.68 -3.53 -8.09
CA VAL A 105 -1.83 -2.82 -7.52
C VAL A 105 -1.38 -2.11 -6.25
N LEU A 106 -1.33 -0.78 -6.33
CA LEU A 106 -0.93 0.08 -5.22
C LEU A 106 -2.17 0.74 -4.61
N SER A 107 -2.22 0.75 -3.29
CA SER A 107 -3.22 1.44 -2.49
C SER A 107 -2.54 2.42 -1.56
N THR A 108 -3.04 3.65 -1.50
CA THR A 108 -2.59 4.67 -0.55
C THR A 108 -3.81 5.26 0.15
N LYS A 109 -3.67 5.58 1.44
CA LYS A 109 -4.69 6.27 2.23
C LYS A 109 -4.09 7.57 2.74
N SER A 110 -4.85 8.66 2.62
CA SER A 110 -4.47 10.01 3.07
C SER A 110 -5.46 10.60 4.09
N SER A 111 -6.42 9.79 4.56
CA SER A 111 -7.49 10.22 5.46
C SER A 111 -7.25 9.68 6.87
N SER A 112 -6.92 10.57 7.82
CA SER A 112 -7.16 10.29 9.24
C SER A 112 -8.23 11.22 9.75
N GLY A 113 -9.16 10.69 10.54
CA GLY A 113 -10.15 11.48 11.28
C GLY A 113 -9.55 12.33 12.40
N TYR A 114 -8.52 13.12 12.12
CA TYR A 114 -7.78 13.93 13.10
C TYR A 114 -8.63 15.02 13.78
N LYS A 115 -9.86 15.24 13.30
CA LYS A 115 -10.83 16.17 13.89
C LYS A 115 -12.01 15.50 14.60
N VAL A 116 -12.06 14.17 14.61
CA VAL A 116 -13.00 13.45 15.47
C VAL A 116 -12.58 13.80 16.91
N ASN A 117 -13.45 14.54 17.61
CA ASN A 117 -13.28 15.07 18.97
C ASN A 117 -12.65 16.46 19.16
N SER A 118 -12.14 17.16 18.13
CA SER A 118 -11.56 18.51 18.31
C SER A 118 -12.52 19.67 18.04
N ALA A 119 -13.72 19.39 17.51
CA ALA A 119 -14.74 20.41 17.24
C ALA A 119 -16.16 19.86 17.46
N PRO A 120 -16.66 19.77 18.72
CA PRO A 120 -17.99 19.21 19.02
C PRO A 120 -19.16 19.97 18.38
N SER A 121 -18.93 21.18 17.87
CA SER A 121 -19.92 22.00 17.17
C SER A 121 -20.05 21.71 15.66
N LYS A 122 -19.26 20.79 15.09
CA LYS A 122 -19.30 20.46 13.65
C LYS A 122 -19.80 19.04 13.42
N ILE A 123 -20.47 18.84 12.28
CA ILE A 123 -21.00 17.54 11.83
C ILE A 123 -19.83 16.55 11.67
N GLN A 124 -19.72 15.61 12.62
CA GLN A 124 -18.58 14.70 12.74
C GLN A 124 -18.49 13.65 11.61
N SER A 125 -19.61 13.31 10.99
CA SER A 125 -19.67 12.37 9.86
C SER A 125 -18.86 12.83 8.64
N ASN A 126 -18.61 14.14 8.51
CA ASN A 126 -17.81 14.70 7.41
C ASN A 126 -16.30 14.71 7.71
N VAL A 127 -15.88 14.44 8.95
CA VAL A 127 -14.47 14.46 9.38
C VAL A 127 -13.96 13.11 9.88
N GLY A 128 -14.84 12.12 10.05
CA GLY A 128 -14.49 10.75 10.45
C GLY A 128 -14.58 9.71 9.32
N GLY A 129 -14.81 10.14 8.08
CA GLY A 129 -14.98 9.22 6.95
C GLY A 129 -13.65 8.64 6.47
N ASP A 130 -13.37 7.38 6.82
CA ASP A 130 -12.24 6.60 6.30
C ASP A 130 -12.61 5.94 4.95
N GLY A 131 -12.84 6.76 3.93
CA GLY A 131 -12.97 6.28 2.56
C GLY A 131 -11.60 6.11 1.93
N GLY A 132 -11.11 4.88 1.75
CA GLY A 132 -9.89 4.62 0.98
C GLY A 132 -10.08 5.05 -0.48
N TRP A 133 -9.42 6.13 -0.89
CA TRP A 133 -9.45 6.61 -2.27
C TRP A 133 -8.22 6.11 -3.04
N TRP A 134 -8.47 5.23 -4.01
CA TRP A 134 -7.46 4.72 -4.92
C TRP A 134 -7.01 5.81 -5.89
N ARG A 135 -5.83 6.41 -5.65
CA ARG A 135 -5.23 7.33 -6.61
C ARG A 135 -4.35 6.57 -7.58
N TRP A 136 -4.90 6.23 -8.74
CA TRP A 136 -4.13 5.70 -9.86
C TRP A 136 -3.44 6.86 -10.60
N ARG A 137 -2.10 6.93 -10.52
CA ARG A 137 -1.29 7.80 -11.38
C ARG A 137 -0.55 6.91 -12.38
N ARG A 138 -0.96 6.93 -13.66
CA ARG A 138 -0.05 6.74 -14.79
C ARG A 138 0.56 8.12 -15.07
N ARG A 139 1.88 8.23 -15.04
CA ARG A 139 2.57 9.27 -15.82
C ARG A 139 2.95 8.65 -17.15
#